data_AF-A0A8S3X985-F1
#
_entry.id   AF-A0A8S3X985-F1
#
_cell.length_a   1.000
_cell.length_b   1.000
_cell.length_c   1.000
_cell.angle_alpha   90.00
_cell.angle_beta   90.00
_cell.angle_gamma   90.00
#
_symmetry.space_group_name_H-M   'P 1'
#
loop_
_entity.id
_entity.type
_entity.pdbx_description
1 polymer ?
#
loop_
_entity_poly.entity_id
_entity_poly.type
_entity_poly.pdbx_seq_one_letter_code
_entity_poly.pdbx_strand_id
1 'polypeptide(L)'
;MQGSGMKEVLAEIYASKSLEKMLNGHVYARAVRAHTLLQLTLAIIILKEVEMNNIMDTDLIINIEHILGNTLLYNDIENDDEVSGALLNKFNQKLKEYEERGPTAKLWFQYFCMVSIAKEFLKA
;
A
#
# COMPACT_ATOMS: atom_id res chain seq x y z
N MET A 1 8.30 7.38 14.30
CA MET A 1 8.99 7.35 12.98
C MET A 1 10.51 7.27 13.11
N GLN A 2 11.15 7.85 14.13
CA GLN A 2 12.59 7.68 14.29
C GLN A 2 12.95 6.20 14.51
N GLY A 3 13.93 5.70 13.76
CA GLY A 3 14.34 4.28 13.81
C GLY A 3 13.41 3.31 13.06
N SER A 4 12.37 3.79 12.36
CA SER A 4 11.47 2.89 11.60
C SER A 4 11.93 2.59 10.17
N GLY A 5 12.91 3.31 9.64
CA GLY A 5 13.30 3.22 8.23
C GLY A 5 12.43 4.04 7.28
N MET A 6 11.31 4.63 7.75
CA MET A 6 10.38 5.36 6.88
C MET A 6 10.97 6.65 6.32
N LYS A 7 11.79 7.36 7.11
CA LYS A 7 12.43 8.61 6.67
C LYS A 7 13.47 8.31 5.59
N GLU A 8 14.18 7.20 5.77
CA GLU A 8 15.19 6.68 4.86
C GLU A 8 14.56 6.30 3.52
N VAL A 9 13.46 5.53 3.52
CA VAL A 9 12.74 5.20 2.26
C VAL A 9 12.20 6.45 1.56
N LEU A 10 11.66 7.41 2.30
CA LEU A 10 11.17 8.66 1.70
C LEU A 10 12.30 9.54 1.17
N ALA A 11 13.52 9.42 1.69
CA ALA A 11 14.68 10.15 1.22
C ALA A 11 15.18 9.65 -0.16
N GLU A 12 14.80 8.44 -0.59
CA GLU A 12 15.09 7.94 -1.94
C GLU A 12 14.38 8.74 -3.04
N ILE A 13 13.24 9.36 -2.72
CA ILE A 13 12.40 10.08 -3.68
C ILE A 13 12.24 11.57 -3.39
N TYR A 14 12.62 12.03 -2.19
CA TYR A 14 12.54 13.43 -1.78
C TYR A 14 13.86 13.94 -1.20
N ALA A 15 14.30 15.12 -1.66
CA ALA A 15 15.43 15.82 -1.06
C ALA A 15 15.19 16.12 0.44
N SER A 16 16.22 16.00 1.28
CA SER A 16 16.10 16.06 2.74
C SER A 16 15.39 17.31 3.27
N LYS A 17 15.65 18.49 2.68
CA LYS A 17 14.96 19.75 3.03
C LYS A 17 13.46 19.72 2.70
N SER A 18 13.07 19.03 1.63
CA SER A 18 11.65 18.85 1.29
C SER A 18 11.00 17.86 2.23
N LEU A 19 11.70 16.79 2.59
CA LEU A 19 11.22 15.76 3.51
C LEU A 19 10.87 16.33 4.88
N GLU A 20 11.73 17.20 5.45
CA GLU A 20 11.46 17.85 6.74
C GLU A 20 10.20 18.73 6.70
N LYS A 21 10.08 19.59 5.67
CA LYS A 21 8.89 20.43 5.51
C LYS A 21 7.62 19.61 5.29
N MET A 22 7.73 18.50 4.59
CA MET A 22 6.63 17.59 4.30
C MET A 22 6.15 16.85 5.55
N LEU A 23 7.07 16.26 6.32
CA LEU A 23 6.76 15.53 7.55
C LEU A 23 6.24 16.43 8.68
N ASN A 24 6.60 17.72 8.66
CA ASN A 24 6.05 18.73 9.58
C ASN A 24 4.71 19.32 9.11
N GLY A 25 4.12 18.81 8.01
CA GLY A 25 2.80 19.23 7.53
C GLY A 25 2.78 20.59 6.80
N HIS A 26 3.93 21.23 6.54
CA HIS A 26 3.96 22.49 5.79
C HIS A 26 3.61 22.34 4.31
N VAL A 27 3.78 21.14 3.75
CA VAL A 27 3.45 20.89 2.36
C VAL A 27 2.54 19.68 2.22
N TYR A 28 1.27 19.89 2.56
CA TYR A 28 0.24 18.85 2.64
C TYR A 28 0.16 17.98 1.37
N ALA A 29 0.12 18.60 0.17
CA ALA A 29 -0.02 17.86 -1.08
C ALA A 29 1.15 16.90 -1.33
N ARG A 30 2.37 17.34 -0.98
CA ARG A 30 3.56 16.47 -1.04
C ARG A 30 3.51 15.38 0.01
N ALA A 31 3.04 15.69 1.22
CA ALA A 31 2.93 14.73 2.31
C ALA A 31 1.94 13.61 1.96
N VAL A 32 0.74 13.97 1.51
CA VAL A 32 -0.28 13.01 1.06
C VAL A 32 0.29 12.12 -0.03
N ARG A 33 0.89 12.70 -1.08
CA ARG A 33 1.52 11.93 -2.16
C ARG A 33 2.59 10.97 -1.64
N ALA A 34 3.48 11.44 -0.77
CA ALA A 34 4.54 10.61 -0.21
C ALA A 34 3.99 9.43 0.60
N HIS A 35 2.98 9.69 1.44
CA HIS A 35 2.36 8.66 2.26
C HIS A 35 1.62 7.61 1.42
N THR A 36 0.87 8.05 0.40
CA THR A 36 0.18 7.16 -0.54
C THR A 36 1.17 6.34 -1.38
N LEU A 37 2.26 6.93 -1.86
CA LEU A 37 3.30 6.20 -2.58
C LEU A 37 3.97 5.15 -1.70
N LEU A 38 4.30 5.49 -0.45
CA LEU A 38 4.90 4.53 0.47
C LEU A 38 3.94 3.36 0.77
N GLN A 39 2.65 3.65 0.98
CA GLN A 39 1.64 2.61 1.14
C GLN A 39 1.50 1.72 -0.11
N LEU A 40 1.49 2.31 -1.30
CA LEU A 40 1.43 1.57 -2.57
C LEU A 40 2.64 0.66 -2.74
N THR A 41 3.86 1.15 -2.46
CA THR A 41 5.07 0.34 -2.54
C THR A 41 5.01 -0.85 -1.58
N LEU A 42 4.54 -0.65 -0.34
CA LEU A 42 4.33 -1.75 0.59
C LEU A 42 3.30 -2.75 0.08
N ALA A 43 2.19 -2.28 -0.49
CA ALA A 43 1.17 -3.15 -1.07
C ALA A 43 1.76 -4.00 -2.21
N ILE A 44 2.55 -3.40 -3.11
CA ILE A 44 3.21 -4.12 -4.19
C ILE A 44 4.19 -5.17 -3.66
N ILE A 45 4.98 -4.84 -2.63
CA ILE A 45 5.93 -5.79 -2.01
C ILE A 45 5.17 -6.98 -1.42
N ILE A 46 4.12 -6.72 -0.64
CA ILE A 46 3.32 -7.78 -0.01
C ILE A 46 2.61 -8.62 -1.08
N LEU A 47 2.06 -7.98 -2.12
CA LEU A 47 1.36 -8.66 -3.20
C LEU A 47 2.27 -9.64 -3.96
N LYS A 48 3.54 -9.29 -4.17
CA LYS A 48 4.54 -10.19 -4.78
C LYS A 48 4.84 -11.43 -3.94
N GLU A 49 4.57 -11.39 -2.65
CA GLU A 49 4.80 -12.46 -1.68
C GLU A 49 3.53 -13.27 -1.39
N VAL A 50 2.39 -12.90 -1.99
CA VAL A 50 1.15 -13.68 -1.92
C VAL A 50 1.31 -14.94 -2.77
N GLU A 51 1.22 -16.10 -2.13
CA GLU A 51 1.28 -17.38 -2.83
C GLU A 51 0.00 -17.64 -3.64
N MET A 52 0.20 -18.02 -4.90
CA MET A 52 -0.83 -18.25 -5.92
C MET A 52 -0.61 -19.66 -6.48
N ASN A 53 -1.28 -20.65 -5.89
CA ASN A 53 -0.98 -22.08 -6.06
C ASN A 53 -2.12 -22.89 -6.71
N ASN A 54 -3.33 -22.33 -6.85
CA ASN A 54 -4.50 -23.03 -7.35
C ASN A 54 -5.06 -22.44 -8.66
N ILE A 55 -5.96 -23.17 -9.34
CA ILE A 55 -6.58 -22.72 -10.61
C ILE A 55 -7.30 -21.36 -10.45
N MET A 56 -7.98 -21.13 -9.31
CA MET A 56 -8.59 -19.84 -8.96
C MET A 56 -7.59 -18.68 -8.87
N ASP A 57 -6.30 -18.97 -8.72
CA ASP A 57 -5.26 -17.96 -8.64
C ASP A 57 -4.78 -17.50 -10.03
N THR A 58 -5.10 -18.26 -11.08
CA THR A 58 -4.71 -17.91 -12.46
C THR A 58 -5.49 -16.69 -12.95
N ASP A 59 -6.81 -16.66 -12.73
CA ASP A 59 -7.66 -15.51 -13.04
C ASP A 59 -7.26 -14.26 -12.24
N LEU A 60 -6.81 -14.50 -11.01
CA LEU A 60 -6.32 -13.51 -10.05
C LEU A 60 -4.99 -12.88 -10.51
N ILE A 61 -4.06 -13.68 -11.02
CA ILE A 61 -2.81 -13.21 -11.63
C ILE A 61 -3.10 -12.40 -12.90
N ILE A 62 -3.97 -12.90 -13.79
CA ILE A 62 -4.36 -12.20 -15.02
C ILE A 62 -4.94 -10.83 -14.69
N ASN A 63 -5.80 -10.74 -13.67
CA ASN A 63 -6.37 -9.47 -13.22
C ASN A 63 -5.34 -8.53 -12.61
N ILE A 64 -4.36 -9.03 -11.83
CA ILE A 64 -3.26 -8.20 -11.33
C ILE A 64 -2.41 -7.65 -12.48
N GLU A 65 -2.03 -8.49 -13.44
CA GLU A 65 -1.26 -8.07 -14.61
C GLU A 65 -2.02 -7.04 -15.43
N HIS A 66 -3.33 -7.22 -15.59
CA HIS A 66 -4.21 -6.25 -16.23
C HIS A 66 -4.27 -4.92 -15.47
N ILE A 67 -4.42 -4.95 -14.14
CA ILE A 67 -4.41 -3.76 -13.27
C ILE A 67 -3.08 -3.02 -13.36
N LEU A 68 -1.96 -3.74 -13.37
CA LEU A 68 -0.63 -3.14 -13.43
C LEU A 68 -0.26 -2.63 -14.83
N GLY A 69 -0.82 -3.22 -15.89
CA GLY A 69 -0.53 -2.89 -17.29
C GLY A 69 -1.39 -1.78 -17.88
N ASN A 70 -2.56 -1.49 -17.30
CA ASN A 70 -3.56 -0.58 -17.87
C ASN A 70 -3.87 0.63 -16.97
N THR A 71 -4.38 1.71 -17.58
CA THR A 71 -4.98 2.83 -16.83
C THR A 71 -6.42 2.46 -16.50
N LEU A 72 -6.68 2.04 -15.26
CA LEU A 72 -8.02 1.70 -14.79
C LEU A 72 -8.75 2.91 -14.20
N LEU A 73 -10.07 2.96 -14.41
CA LEU A 73 -10.96 3.84 -13.68
C LEU A 73 -11.35 3.19 -12.34
N TYR A 74 -11.69 4.02 -11.36
CA TYR A 74 -12.13 3.53 -10.05
C TYR A 74 -13.34 2.58 -10.14
N ASN A 75 -14.27 2.88 -11.06
CA ASN A 75 -15.46 2.08 -11.30
C ASN A 75 -15.15 0.70 -11.91
N ASP A 76 -13.99 0.53 -12.55
CA ASP A 76 -13.59 -0.76 -13.13
C ASP A 76 -13.21 -1.76 -12.03
N ILE A 77 -12.85 -1.27 -10.84
CA ILE A 77 -12.43 -2.08 -9.68
C ILE A 77 -13.60 -2.28 -8.71
N GLU A 78 -14.43 -1.25 -8.50
CA GLU A 78 -15.55 -1.30 -7.54
C GLU A 78 -16.66 -2.28 -7.96
N ASN A 79 -16.76 -2.60 -9.25
CA ASN A 79 -17.82 -3.48 -9.79
C ASN A 79 -17.39 -4.96 -9.96
N ASP A 80 -16.13 -5.32 -9.71
CA ASP A 80 -15.62 -6.70 -9.82
C ASP A 80 -15.51 -7.35 -8.42
N ASP A 81 -16.64 -7.84 -7.91
CA ASP A 81 -16.76 -8.25 -6.49
C ASP A 81 -16.09 -9.60 -6.18
N GLU A 82 -16.09 -10.55 -7.12
CA GLU A 82 -15.67 -11.93 -6.84
C GLU A 82 -14.13 -12.09 -6.87
N VAL A 83 -13.46 -11.59 -7.92
CA VAL A 83 -12.00 -11.73 -8.03
C VAL A 83 -11.26 -10.73 -7.15
N SER A 84 -11.75 -9.48 -7.07
CA SER A 84 -11.18 -8.47 -6.16
C SER A 84 -11.35 -8.88 -4.69
N GLY A 85 -12.47 -9.51 -4.33
CA GLY A 85 -12.72 -10.02 -2.99
C GLY A 85 -11.74 -11.14 -2.59
N ALA A 86 -11.51 -12.11 -3.48
CA ALA A 86 -10.55 -13.19 -3.26
C ALA A 86 -9.11 -12.67 -3.11
N LEU A 87 -8.70 -11.72 -3.97
CA LEU A 87 -7.41 -11.06 -3.89
C LEU A 87 -7.24 -10.31 -2.56
N LEU A 88 -8.24 -9.52 -2.19
CA LEU A 88 -8.22 -8.73 -0.97
C LEU A 88 -8.07 -9.62 0.26
N ASN A 89 -8.76 -10.77 0.29
CA ASN A 89 -8.66 -11.74 1.38
C ASN A 89 -7.24 -12.31 1.51
N LYS A 90 -6.63 -12.77 0.40
CA LYS A 90 -5.25 -13.28 0.41
C LYS A 90 -4.24 -12.21 0.81
N PHE A 91 -4.39 -11.01 0.28
CA PHE A 91 -3.54 -9.87 0.62
C PHE A 91 -3.62 -9.54 2.11
N ASN A 92 -4.83 -9.46 2.66
CA ASN A 92 -5.05 -9.18 4.08
C ASN A 92 -4.51 -10.30 4.99
N GLN A 93 -4.59 -11.56 4.57
CA GLN A 93 -3.97 -12.66 5.29
C GLN A 93 -2.45 -12.50 5.33
N LYS A 94 -1.81 -12.24 4.18
CA LYS A 94 -0.37 -12.00 4.11
C LYS A 94 0.05 -10.80 4.95
N LEU A 95 -0.73 -9.73 4.91
CA LEU A 95 -0.48 -8.51 5.69
C LEU A 95 -0.49 -8.79 7.20
N LYS A 96 -1.39 -9.65 7.70
CA LYS A 96 -1.42 -10.09 9.10
C LYS A 96 -0.20 -10.94 9.47
N GLU A 97 0.23 -11.84 8.60
CA GLU A 97 1.47 -12.63 8.81
C GLU A 97 2.70 -11.71 8.99
N TYR A 98 2.76 -10.60 8.25
CA TYR A 98 3.82 -9.60 8.41
C TYR A 98 3.74 -8.86 9.75
N GLU A 99 2.53 -8.54 10.24
CA GLU A 99 2.35 -7.86 11.53
C GLU A 99 3.02 -8.64 12.68
N GLU A 100 2.95 -9.98 12.63
CA GLU A 100 3.47 -10.87 13.67
C GLU A 100 5.00 -11.02 13.65
N ARG A 101 5.71 -10.55 12.61
CA ARG A 101 7.17 -10.71 12.47
C ARG A 101 8.00 -9.87 13.46
N GLY A 102 7.38 -8.93 14.16
CA GLY A 102 8.01 -8.20 15.25
C GLY A 102 7.60 -6.73 15.35
N PRO A 103 8.19 -5.98 16.31
CA PRO A 103 7.78 -4.61 16.64
C PRO A 103 7.84 -3.65 15.44
N THR A 104 8.89 -3.75 14.63
CA THR A 104 9.07 -2.91 13.44
C THR A 104 8.01 -3.22 12.39
N ALA A 105 7.75 -4.50 12.10
CA ALA A 105 6.74 -4.90 11.12
C ALA A 105 5.33 -4.45 11.55
N LYS A 106 5.01 -4.58 12.85
CA LYS A 106 3.79 -4.04 13.44
C LYS A 106 3.65 -2.53 13.27
N LEU A 107 4.74 -1.76 13.43
CA LEU A 107 4.72 -0.33 13.18
C LEU A 107 4.43 0.01 11.71
N TRP A 108 5.00 -0.74 10.77
CA TRP A 108 4.74 -0.57 9.34
C TRP A 108 3.29 -0.95 8.97
N PHE A 109 2.73 -1.99 9.57
CA PHE A 109 1.32 -2.34 9.45
C PHE A 109 0.40 -1.23 9.98
N GLN A 110 0.67 -0.71 11.18
CA GLN A 110 -0.08 0.41 11.75
C GLN A 110 -0.03 1.63 10.84
N TYR A 111 1.15 1.97 10.31
CA TYR A 111 1.31 3.04 9.33
C TYR A 111 0.45 2.80 8.09
N PHE A 112 0.44 1.59 7.53
CA PHE A 112 -0.37 1.22 6.39
C PHE A 112 -1.87 1.50 6.65
N CYS A 113 -2.39 1.07 7.81
CA CYS A 113 -3.77 1.33 8.22
C CYS A 113 -4.07 2.83 8.40
N MET A 114 -3.15 3.59 8.99
CA MET A 114 -3.30 5.04 9.17
C MET A 114 -3.40 5.78 7.83
N VAL A 115 -2.62 5.37 6.82
CA VAL A 115 -2.73 5.95 5.47
C VAL A 115 -4.07 5.60 4.82
N SER A 116 -4.62 4.39 5.05
CA SER A 116 -5.98 4.05 4.59
C SER A 116 -7.05 4.97 5.17
N ILE A 117 -7.03 5.19 6.50
CA ILE A 117 -7.96 6.11 7.17
C ILE A 117 -7.81 7.54 6.60
N ALA A 118 -6.58 7.99 6.37
CA ALA A 118 -6.34 9.31 5.78
C ALA A 118 -6.94 9.43 4.36
N LYS A 119 -6.85 8.38 3.53
CA LYS A 119 -7.48 8.36 2.19
C LYS A 119 -9.01 8.37 2.27
N GLU A 120 -9.60 7.61 3.20
CA GLU A 120 -11.05 7.62 3.42
C GLU A 120 -11.53 9.01 3.84
N PHE A 121 -10.81 9.67 4.75
CA PHE A 121 -11.09 11.04 5.16
C PHE A 121 -11.00 12.04 3.99
N LEU A 122 -10.04 11.87 3.08
CA LEU A 122 -9.90 12.73 1.89
C LEU A 122 -10.98 12.45 0.83
N LYS A 123 -11.61 11.28 0.85
CA LYS A 123 -12.69 10.89 -0.07
C LYS A 123 -14.05 11.43 0.40
N ALA A 124 -14.27 11.56 1.72
CA ALA A 124 -15.49 12.06 2.35
C ALA A 124 -15.74 13.56 2.07
#